data_AF-A0A1W9Q0I0-F1
#
_entry.id   AF-A0A1W9Q0I0-F1
#
_cell.length_a   1.000
_cell.length_b   1.000
_cell.length_c   1.000
_cell.angle_alpha   90.00
_cell.angle_beta   90.00
_cell.angle_gamma   90.00
#
_symmetry.space_group_name_H-M   'P 1'
#
loop_
_entity.id
_entity.type
_entity.pdbx_description
1 polymer ?
#
loop_
_entity_poly.entity_id
_entity_poly.type
_entity_poly.pdbx_seq_one_letter_code
_entity_poly.pdbx_strand_id
1 'polypeptide(L)'
;GGDAIGGLTDGQVYYVVLDDSRDFTPADDISGDWIDLGAGHGLQTGDEVTYRAGGGTAVGGLEDNRTYKVEVSGNRIALLHDAVHGFDPASNISGDWIDLGADHGLQVGDAVIYSMGSEDNTAVGNLVDGETYYIAEVSGNAVRLEDSSGTAITPDGTVATGSDHSLTAVNPHIIHLDPSVATGTGHTFDIVDPRQVKIADTFLNATAENPVTLDLSDPAVYGALHSFTPYQRNNAQAISFSPEFDLDAERDAINLGDGHNLYTGQAVTYSKGDGPSLSIDASGDDYTFASAEAGSGGVVAGAAAEANTTSDSVTRAYIKDGTATDHSQLEVSALAISADHTARFDSQTDSTQASAVGFSGSWATNDIDSMVRAELGQYTRVNTRDWQHL
;
A
#
# COMPACT_ATOMS: atom_id res chain seq x y z
N GLY A 1 8.85 -2.35 21.17
CA GLY A 1 8.80 -1.88 19.77
C GLY A 1 8.52 -3.06 18.87
N GLY A 2 8.40 -2.86 17.55
CA GLY A 2 8.31 -3.98 16.62
C GLY A 2 9.60 -4.80 16.61
N ASP A 3 9.53 -6.03 16.12
CA ASP A 3 10.72 -6.84 15.92
C ASP A 3 11.41 -6.42 14.61
N ALA A 4 12.75 -6.50 14.54
CA ALA A 4 13.45 -6.15 13.31
C ALA A 4 13.38 -7.31 12.30
N ILE A 5 13.34 -6.96 11.01
CA ILE A 5 13.51 -7.94 9.93
C ILE A 5 14.88 -8.61 10.10
N GLY A 6 14.97 -9.90 9.77
CA GLY A 6 16.20 -10.69 9.81
C GLY A 6 17.33 -9.94 9.08
N GLY A 7 18.53 -9.95 9.66
CA GLY A 7 19.69 -9.23 9.12
C GLY A 7 19.68 -7.71 9.31
N LEU A 8 18.56 -7.08 9.66
CA LEU A 8 18.47 -5.63 9.88
C LEU A 8 18.49 -5.26 11.36
N THR A 9 19.19 -4.16 11.67
CA THR A 9 19.28 -3.59 13.02
C THR A 9 18.81 -2.15 12.99
N ASP A 10 17.92 -1.80 13.92
CA ASP A 10 17.33 -0.47 14.02
C ASP A 10 18.39 0.64 14.15
N GLY A 11 18.22 1.71 13.37
CA GLY A 11 19.13 2.84 13.29
C GLY A 11 20.42 2.60 12.52
N GLN A 12 20.69 1.38 12.04
CA GLN A 12 21.87 1.09 11.22
C GLN A 12 21.69 1.60 9.77
N VAL A 13 22.82 1.89 9.14
CA VAL A 13 22.89 2.28 7.73
C VAL A 13 23.19 1.06 6.89
N TYR A 14 22.40 0.90 5.83
CA TYR A 14 22.52 -0.15 4.84
C TYR A 14 22.56 0.45 3.43
N TYR A 15 22.81 -0.40 2.43
CA TYR A 15 22.90 0.00 1.03
C TYR A 15 21.85 -0.74 0.20
N VAL A 16 21.10 0.02 -0.60
CA VAL A 16 20.04 -0.50 -1.46
C VAL A 16 20.64 -1.27 -2.64
N VAL A 17 20.02 -2.36 -3.02
CA VAL A 17 20.20 -3.07 -4.29
C VAL A 17 18.82 -3.17 -4.92
N LEU A 18 18.62 -2.62 -6.13
CA LEU A 18 17.34 -2.79 -6.81
C LEU A 18 17.16 -4.26 -7.20
N ASP A 19 15.97 -4.82 -6.98
CA ASP A 19 15.62 -6.15 -7.48
C ASP A 19 15.01 -6.03 -8.88
N ASP A 20 15.85 -5.60 -9.83
CA ASP A 20 15.47 -5.09 -11.14
C ASP A 20 15.69 -6.06 -12.29
N SER A 21 16.09 -7.30 -12.02
CA SER A 21 16.36 -8.28 -13.08
C SER A 21 15.60 -9.58 -12.87
N ARG A 22 15.06 -10.14 -13.95
CA ARG A 22 14.39 -11.43 -13.99
C ARG A 22 15.00 -12.31 -15.07
N ASP A 23 15.74 -13.31 -14.64
CA ASP A 23 16.25 -14.35 -15.52
C ASP A 23 15.12 -15.33 -15.88
N PHE A 24 15.17 -15.85 -17.10
CA PHE A 24 14.32 -16.97 -17.53
C PHE A 24 15.04 -17.81 -18.59
N THR A 25 14.60 -19.05 -18.75
CA THR A 25 15.06 -20.00 -19.75
C THR A 25 13.99 -20.16 -20.82
N PRO A 26 14.18 -19.65 -22.05
CA PRO A 26 13.12 -19.64 -23.06
C PRO A 26 12.45 -20.99 -23.33
N ALA A 27 13.22 -22.09 -23.31
CA ALA A 27 12.69 -23.42 -23.59
C ALA A 27 11.82 -24.00 -22.47
N ASP A 28 12.05 -23.57 -21.23
CA ASP A 28 11.41 -24.13 -20.03
C ASP A 28 10.30 -23.22 -19.51
N ASP A 29 10.50 -21.90 -19.59
CA ASP A 29 9.65 -20.90 -18.94
C ASP A 29 8.60 -20.28 -19.90
N ILE A 30 8.77 -20.43 -21.22
CA ILE A 30 7.78 -19.95 -22.20
C ILE A 30 6.78 -21.06 -22.53
N SER A 31 5.49 -20.76 -22.35
CA SER A 31 4.37 -21.63 -22.74
C SER A 31 3.30 -20.83 -23.47
N GLY A 32 3.25 -20.98 -24.80
CA GLY A 32 2.47 -20.08 -25.66
C GLY A 32 3.14 -18.71 -25.69
N ASP A 33 2.37 -17.65 -25.45
CA ASP A 33 2.88 -16.27 -25.41
C ASP A 33 3.09 -15.75 -23.98
N TRP A 34 3.11 -16.67 -23.00
CA TRP A 34 3.30 -16.37 -21.58
C TRP A 34 4.65 -16.91 -21.10
N ILE A 35 5.33 -16.12 -20.27
CA ILE A 35 6.64 -16.40 -19.68
C ILE A 35 6.46 -16.54 -18.17
N ASP A 36 6.82 -17.66 -17.57
CA ASP A 36 6.81 -17.87 -16.12
C ASP A 36 8.08 -17.26 -15.49
N LEU A 37 7.92 -16.29 -14.59
CA LEU A 37 9.02 -15.66 -13.86
C LEU A 37 9.07 -16.12 -12.39
N GLY A 38 8.22 -17.08 -12.01
CA GLY A 38 8.10 -17.59 -10.65
C GLY A 38 7.29 -16.67 -9.72
N ALA A 39 7.03 -17.17 -8.51
CA ALA A 39 6.35 -16.38 -7.49
C ALA A 39 7.21 -15.18 -7.06
N GLY A 40 6.55 -14.09 -6.65
CA GLY A 40 7.24 -12.91 -6.15
C GLY A 40 8.03 -12.12 -7.20
N HIS A 41 7.85 -12.39 -8.50
CA HIS A 41 8.59 -11.72 -9.58
C HIS A 41 8.42 -10.18 -9.59
N GLY A 42 7.47 -9.63 -8.85
CA GLY A 42 7.43 -8.20 -8.57
C GLY A 42 7.09 -7.34 -9.79
N LEU A 43 6.45 -7.86 -10.83
CA LEU A 43 5.87 -7.10 -11.95
C LEU A 43 4.35 -7.01 -11.78
N GLN A 44 3.76 -5.95 -12.32
CA GLN A 44 2.32 -5.69 -12.42
C GLN A 44 1.96 -5.34 -13.86
N THR A 45 0.70 -5.55 -14.25
CA THR A 45 0.22 -5.20 -15.59
C THR A 45 0.42 -3.71 -15.85
N GLY A 46 1.10 -3.38 -16.95
CA GLY A 46 1.46 -2.02 -17.32
C GLY A 46 2.92 -1.67 -17.07
N ASP A 47 3.66 -2.47 -16.30
CA ASP A 47 5.10 -2.27 -16.10
C ASP A 47 5.88 -2.42 -17.41
N GLU A 48 7.06 -1.84 -17.45
CA GLU A 48 7.97 -1.92 -18.59
C GLU A 48 9.22 -2.73 -18.23
N VAL A 49 9.62 -3.59 -19.17
CA VAL A 49 10.82 -4.43 -19.06
C VAL A 49 11.66 -4.29 -20.32
N THR A 50 12.98 -4.23 -20.17
CA THR A 50 13.93 -4.30 -21.29
C THR A 50 14.43 -5.71 -21.44
N TYR A 51 14.19 -6.32 -22.60
CA TYR A 51 14.61 -7.68 -22.89
C TYR A 51 16.10 -7.74 -23.25
N ARG A 52 16.83 -8.71 -22.68
CA ARG A 52 18.22 -9.03 -23.04
C ARG A 52 18.33 -10.47 -23.52
N ALA A 53 18.98 -10.69 -24.65
CA ALA A 53 19.22 -12.02 -25.20
C ALA A 53 20.45 -12.73 -24.59
N GLY A 54 21.19 -12.09 -23.69
CA GLY A 54 22.31 -12.72 -22.97
C GLY A 54 23.48 -13.16 -23.86
N GLY A 55 23.67 -12.52 -25.02
CA GLY A 55 24.69 -12.89 -26.01
C GLY A 55 24.31 -14.07 -26.93
N GLY A 56 23.09 -14.60 -26.80
CA GLY A 56 22.54 -15.62 -27.69
C GLY A 56 21.60 -15.07 -28.78
N THR A 57 20.87 -15.96 -29.44
CA THR A 57 19.81 -15.57 -30.39
C THR A 57 18.56 -15.17 -29.63
N ALA A 58 17.97 -14.02 -29.97
CA ALA A 58 16.74 -13.55 -29.34
C ALA A 58 15.58 -14.55 -29.53
N VAL A 59 14.66 -14.58 -28.55
CA VAL A 59 13.36 -15.25 -28.69
C VAL A 59 12.63 -14.64 -29.88
N GLY A 60 12.05 -15.46 -30.74
CA GLY A 60 11.30 -14.95 -31.89
C GLY A 60 10.13 -14.09 -31.41
N GLY A 61 9.95 -12.94 -32.06
CA GLY A 61 9.01 -11.89 -31.62
C GLY A 61 9.65 -10.83 -30.71
N LEU A 62 10.84 -11.08 -30.16
CA LEU A 62 11.57 -10.13 -29.31
C LEU A 62 12.86 -9.64 -29.96
N GLU A 63 13.20 -8.39 -29.66
CA GLU A 63 14.41 -7.69 -30.09
C GLU A 63 15.29 -7.39 -28.89
N ASP A 64 16.59 -7.69 -29.00
CA ASP A 64 17.55 -7.45 -27.92
C ASP A 64 17.69 -5.95 -27.60
N ASN A 65 17.64 -5.62 -26.32
CA ASN A 65 17.63 -4.25 -25.76
C ASN A 65 16.38 -3.43 -26.11
N ARG A 66 15.28 -4.05 -26.54
CA ARG A 66 13.99 -3.38 -26.68
C ARG A 66 13.19 -3.44 -25.38
N THR A 67 12.51 -2.34 -25.08
CA THR A 67 11.58 -2.22 -23.96
C THR A 67 10.17 -2.64 -24.39
N TYR A 68 9.50 -3.40 -23.53
CA TYR A 68 8.16 -3.94 -23.75
C TYR A 68 7.28 -3.67 -22.53
N LYS A 69 5.99 -3.46 -22.77
CA LYS A 69 4.99 -3.43 -21.70
C LYS A 69 4.55 -4.84 -21.34
N VAL A 70 4.28 -5.07 -20.06
CA VAL A 70 3.89 -6.38 -19.53
C VAL A 70 2.42 -6.45 -19.20
N GLU A 71 1.82 -7.61 -19.46
CA GLU A 71 0.57 -8.06 -18.85
C GLU A 71 0.89 -9.18 -17.86
N VAL A 72 0.33 -9.14 -16.66
CA VAL A 72 0.63 -10.10 -15.58
C VAL A 72 -0.57 -10.99 -15.28
N SER A 73 -0.32 -12.30 -15.14
CA SER A 73 -1.31 -13.30 -14.73
C SER A 73 -0.68 -14.35 -13.79
N GLY A 74 -0.79 -14.10 -12.48
CA GLY A 74 -0.16 -14.95 -11.46
C GLY A 74 1.36 -14.82 -11.53
N ASN A 75 2.07 -15.94 -11.71
CA ASN A 75 3.53 -15.96 -11.84
C ASN A 75 4.03 -15.68 -13.26
N ARG A 76 3.11 -15.49 -14.21
CA ARG A 76 3.42 -15.39 -15.64
C ARG A 76 3.20 -13.98 -16.15
N ILE A 77 4.00 -13.61 -17.14
CA ILE A 77 3.85 -12.37 -17.89
C ILE A 77 3.64 -12.63 -19.37
N ALA A 78 2.96 -11.74 -20.06
CA ALA A 78 2.94 -11.62 -21.51
C ALA A 78 3.49 -10.25 -21.90
N LEU A 79 4.07 -10.14 -23.10
CA LEU A 79 4.60 -8.88 -23.61
C LEU A 79 3.63 -8.31 -24.65
N LEU A 80 3.45 -7.00 -24.62
CA LEU A 80 2.47 -6.30 -25.46
C LEU A 80 3.16 -5.52 -26.57
N HIS A 81 2.51 -5.46 -27.73
CA HIS A 81 2.85 -4.46 -28.75
C HIS A 81 2.59 -3.05 -28.23
N ASP A 82 3.27 -2.07 -28.83
CA ASP A 82 3.06 -0.66 -28.49
C ASP A 82 1.59 -0.28 -28.70
N ALA A 83 0.97 0.35 -27.71
CA ALA A 83 -0.42 0.79 -27.84
C ALA A 83 -0.54 2.05 -28.72
N VAL A 84 0.51 2.86 -28.81
CA VAL A 84 0.49 4.13 -29.55
C VAL A 84 1.43 4.01 -30.74
N HIS A 85 0.87 4.14 -31.94
CA HIS A 85 1.60 4.14 -33.19
C HIS A 85 1.64 5.54 -33.76
N GLY A 86 2.76 6.24 -33.55
CA GLY A 86 3.00 7.56 -34.11
C GLY A 86 3.30 7.48 -35.61
N PHE A 87 2.79 8.44 -36.38
CA PHE A 87 3.08 8.56 -37.80
C PHE A 87 3.09 10.03 -38.23
N ASP A 88 3.87 10.36 -39.25
CA ASP A 88 3.85 11.66 -39.92
C ASP A 88 2.91 11.57 -41.14
N PRO A 89 1.78 12.29 -41.15
CA PRO A 89 0.86 12.27 -42.27
C PRO A 89 1.48 12.57 -43.64
N ALA A 90 2.52 13.42 -43.68
CA ALA A 90 3.15 13.84 -44.93
C ALA A 90 4.00 12.73 -45.58
N SER A 91 4.51 11.79 -44.77
CA SER A 91 5.43 10.75 -45.23
C SER A 91 4.89 9.33 -45.07
N ASN A 92 3.97 9.08 -44.14
CA ASN A 92 3.43 7.77 -43.84
C ASN A 92 2.08 7.47 -44.51
N ILE A 93 1.38 8.46 -45.07
CA ILE A 93 0.12 8.22 -45.79
C ILE A 93 0.41 8.03 -47.28
N SER A 94 -0.04 6.91 -47.84
CA SER A 94 0.04 6.61 -49.28
C SER A 94 -1.27 6.05 -49.80
N GLY A 95 -2.06 6.90 -50.46
CA GLY A 95 -3.42 6.53 -50.86
C GLY A 95 -4.28 6.27 -49.62
N ASP A 96 -4.85 5.07 -49.53
CA ASP A 96 -5.71 4.68 -48.40
C ASP A 96 -4.92 4.03 -47.24
N TRP A 97 -3.60 3.94 -47.34
CA TRP A 97 -2.74 3.24 -46.39
C TRP A 97 -2.02 4.21 -45.46
N ILE A 98 -1.88 3.81 -44.19
CA ILE A 98 -1.05 4.47 -43.19
C ILE A 98 0.07 3.50 -42.80
N ASP A 99 1.31 3.85 -43.06
CA ASP A 99 2.49 3.11 -42.62
C ASP A 99 2.80 3.43 -41.14
N LEU A 100 2.67 2.43 -40.27
CA LEU A 100 2.89 2.54 -38.83
C LEU A 100 4.27 2.01 -38.41
N GLY A 101 5.10 1.62 -39.37
CA GLY A 101 6.39 0.97 -39.11
C GLY A 101 6.27 -0.52 -38.81
N ALA A 102 7.42 -1.15 -38.61
CA ALA A 102 7.49 -2.57 -38.29
C ALA A 102 6.88 -2.87 -36.91
N ASP A 103 6.38 -4.09 -36.74
CA ASP A 103 5.90 -4.63 -35.46
C ASP A 103 4.78 -3.82 -34.79
N HIS A 104 3.99 -3.09 -35.57
CA HIS A 104 2.82 -2.36 -35.05
C HIS A 104 1.80 -3.29 -34.39
N GLY A 105 1.83 -4.61 -34.64
CA GLY A 105 1.03 -5.60 -33.91
C GLY A 105 -0.47 -5.60 -34.20
N LEU A 106 -1.00 -4.52 -34.78
CA LEU A 106 -2.40 -4.39 -35.18
C LEU A 106 -2.84 -5.48 -36.18
N GLN A 107 -4.05 -5.98 -35.96
CA GLN A 107 -4.74 -6.98 -36.78
C GLN A 107 -6.06 -6.44 -37.32
N VAL A 108 -6.62 -7.11 -38.34
CA VAL A 108 -7.93 -6.73 -38.90
C VAL A 108 -9.02 -6.85 -37.83
N GLY A 109 -9.80 -5.79 -37.68
CA GLY A 109 -10.86 -5.64 -36.67
C GLY A 109 -10.42 -4.90 -35.41
N ASP A 110 -9.13 -4.60 -35.24
CA ASP A 110 -8.64 -3.86 -34.07
C ASP A 110 -9.20 -2.45 -34.03
N ALA A 111 -9.65 -2.03 -32.85
CA ALA A 111 -10.10 -0.65 -32.63
C ALA A 111 -8.91 0.25 -32.29
N VAL A 112 -8.82 1.38 -32.98
CA VAL A 112 -7.80 2.41 -32.77
C VAL A 112 -8.46 3.78 -32.63
N ILE A 113 -7.93 4.61 -31.74
CA ILE A 113 -8.35 6.00 -31.58
C ILE A 113 -7.35 6.87 -32.32
N TYR A 114 -7.82 7.70 -33.24
CA TYR A 114 -6.97 8.64 -33.94
C TYR A 114 -6.73 9.91 -33.12
N SER A 115 -5.47 10.35 -33.04
CA SER A 115 -5.09 11.64 -32.48
C SER A 115 -4.28 12.45 -33.47
N MET A 116 -4.60 13.74 -33.60
CA MET A 116 -3.80 14.68 -34.38
C MET A 116 -2.57 15.23 -33.63
N GLY A 117 -2.29 14.73 -32.42
CA GLY A 117 -1.21 15.20 -31.57
C GLY A 117 -1.56 16.54 -30.92
N SER A 118 -0.71 17.55 -31.13
CA SER A 118 -0.93 18.91 -30.63
C SER A 118 -2.25 19.53 -31.09
N GLU A 119 -2.89 20.35 -30.23
CA GLU A 119 -4.10 21.10 -30.57
C GLU A 119 -3.89 22.12 -31.72
N ASP A 120 -2.64 22.52 -31.99
CA ASP A 120 -2.28 23.44 -33.08
C ASP A 120 -2.23 22.76 -34.46
N ASN A 121 -2.27 21.43 -34.51
CA ASN A 121 -2.21 20.67 -35.75
C ASN A 121 -3.55 20.71 -36.51
N THR A 122 -3.51 20.40 -37.80
CA THR A 122 -4.70 20.15 -38.61
C THR A 122 -4.84 18.64 -38.76
N ALA A 123 -6.00 18.10 -38.41
CA ALA A 123 -6.28 16.67 -38.56
C ALA A 123 -6.11 16.18 -40.00
N VAL A 124 -5.71 14.93 -40.15
CA VAL A 124 -5.75 14.19 -41.42
C VAL A 124 -7.16 14.26 -41.98
N GLY A 125 -7.28 14.63 -43.26
CA GLY A 125 -8.59 14.74 -43.90
C GLY A 125 -9.32 13.40 -43.87
N ASN A 126 -10.63 13.46 -43.65
CA ASN A 126 -11.52 12.31 -43.41
C ASN A 126 -11.30 11.55 -42.09
N LEU A 127 -10.35 11.99 -41.26
CA LEU A 127 -10.24 11.56 -39.87
C LEU A 127 -10.66 12.69 -38.92
N VAL A 128 -11.21 12.32 -37.78
CA VAL A 128 -11.66 13.24 -36.73
C VAL A 128 -10.88 12.90 -35.46
N ASP A 129 -10.25 13.92 -34.87
CA ASP A 129 -9.47 13.76 -33.65
C ASP A 129 -10.32 13.19 -32.51
N GLY A 130 -9.79 12.17 -31.82
CA GLY A 130 -10.44 11.44 -30.75
C GLY A 130 -11.46 10.38 -31.20
N GLU A 131 -11.76 10.26 -32.50
CA GLU A 131 -12.70 9.24 -32.98
C GLU A 131 -12.07 7.84 -33.05
N THR A 132 -12.92 6.82 -32.83
CA THR A 132 -12.54 5.42 -32.94
C THR A 132 -12.75 4.90 -34.37
N TYR A 133 -11.71 4.29 -34.91
CA TYR A 133 -11.68 3.60 -36.19
C TYR A 133 -11.30 2.13 -35.99
N TYR A 134 -11.49 1.33 -37.02
CA TYR A 134 -11.16 -0.09 -37.01
C TYR A 134 -10.19 -0.42 -38.13
N ILE A 135 -9.30 -1.38 -37.90
CA ILE A 135 -8.36 -1.85 -38.92
C ILE A 135 -9.10 -2.72 -39.93
N ALA A 136 -9.27 -2.23 -41.15
CA ALA A 136 -9.94 -2.95 -42.23
C ALA A 136 -9.01 -3.95 -42.93
N GLU A 137 -7.73 -3.60 -43.06
CA GLU A 137 -6.74 -4.39 -43.76
C GLU A 137 -5.34 -4.12 -43.20
N VAL A 138 -4.48 -5.15 -43.19
CA VAL A 138 -3.06 -5.06 -42.79
C VAL A 138 -2.21 -5.61 -43.91
N SER A 139 -1.17 -4.88 -44.31
CA SER A 139 -0.20 -5.30 -45.32
C SER A 139 1.20 -4.83 -44.95
N GLY A 140 2.01 -5.73 -44.38
CA GLY A 140 3.35 -5.40 -43.90
C GLY A 140 3.26 -4.41 -42.74
N ASN A 141 3.85 -3.23 -42.92
CA ASN A 141 3.87 -2.16 -41.91
C ASN A 141 2.65 -1.22 -42.02
N ALA A 142 1.81 -1.41 -43.03
CA ALA A 142 0.74 -0.48 -43.34
C ALA A 142 -0.63 -1.05 -43.01
N VAL A 143 -1.54 -0.15 -42.60
CA VAL A 143 -2.92 -0.46 -42.29
C VAL A 143 -3.90 0.40 -43.08
N ARG A 144 -5.12 -0.11 -43.27
CA ARG A 144 -6.29 0.65 -43.76
C ARG A 144 -7.32 0.77 -42.66
N LEU A 145 -8.00 1.90 -42.60
CA LEU A 145 -9.02 2.17 -41.59
C LEU A 145 -10.44 2.03 -42.16
N GLU A 146 -11.38 1.65 -41.32
CA GLU A 146 -12.82 1.76 -41.54
C GLU A 146 -13.49 2.44 -40.33
N ASP A 147 -14.66 3.04 -40.56
CA ASP A 147 -15.48 3.58 -39.47
C ASP A 147 -16.28 2.49 -38.73
N SER A 148 -16.99 2.87 -37.68
CA SER A 148 -17.84 1.96 -36.91
C SER A 148 -18.98 1.29 -37.69
N SER A 149 -19.27 1.73 -38.92
CA SER A 149 -20.25 1.11 -39.81
C SER A 149 -19.63 0.11 -40.80
N GLY A 150 -18.30 -0.06 -40.79
CA GLY A 150 -17.55 -0.86 -41.74
C GLY A 150 -17.31 -0.15 -43.09
N THR A 151 -17.43 1.18 -43.11
CA THR A 151 -17.12 1.96 -44.31
C THR A 151 -15.64 2.31 -44.32
N ALA A 152 -14.92 1.88 -45.36
CA ALA A 152 -13.50 2.18 -45.51
C ALA A 152 -13.22 3.69 -45.58
N ILE A 153 -12.18 4.12 -44.89
CA ILE A 153 -11.72 5.52 -44.84
C ILE A 153 -10.51 5.68 -45.76
N THR A 154 -10.55 6.73 -46.58
CA THR A 154 -9.40 7.21 -47.35
C THR A 154 -8.82 8.43 -46.62
N PRO A 155 -7.76 8.28 -45.80
CA PRO A 155 -7.12 9.42 -45.14
C PRO A 155 -6.48 10.37 -46.17
N ASP A 156 -6.67 11.68 -45.99
CA ASP A 156 -6.03 12.70 -46.81
C ASP A 156 -4.96 13.44 -46.00
N GLY A 157 -3.72 12.99 -46.15
CA GLY A 157 -2.56 13.61 -45.50
C GLY A 157 -2.19 15.00 -46.04
N THR A 158 -2.77 15.44 -47.17
CA THR A 158 -2.35 16.70 -47.83
C THR A 158 -2.80 17.97 -47.09
N VAL A 159 -3.85 17.84 -46.27
CA VAL A 159 -4.38 18.92 -45.42
C VAL A 159 -3.84 18.88 -43.99
N ALA A 160 -3.22 17.77 -43.60
CA ALA A 160 -2.70 17.58 -42.25
C ALA A 160 -1.46 18.46 -42.01
N THR A 161 -1.25 18.85 -40.76
CA THR A 161 -0.03 19.56 -40.34
C THR A 161 0.48 18.96 -39.04
N GLY A 162 1.81 18.91 -38.86
CA GLY A 162 2.41 18.25 -37.70
C GLY A 162 2.94 16.86 -38.08
N SER A 163 3.69 16.24 -37.16
CA SER A 163 4.29 14.90 -37.36
C SER A 163 4.09 13.99 -36.15
N ASP A 164 3.31 14.44 -35.18
CA ASP A 164 2.98 13.81 -33.90
C ASP A 164 1.57 13.19 -33.91
N HIS A 165 1.06 12.88 -35.10
CA HIS A 165 -0.20 12.15 -35.24
C HIS A 165 -0.02 10.72 -34.77
N SER A 166 -1.09 10.10 -34.27
CA SER A 166 -1.03 8.73 -33.79
C SER A 166 -2.33 7.96 -33.93
N LEU A 167 -2.20 6.64 -33.98
CA LEU A 167 -3.28 5.70 -33.74
C LEU A 167 -3.01 4.98 -32.41
N THR A 168 -3.94 5.10 -31.47
CA THR A 168 -3.85 4.42 -30.17
C THR A 168 -4.75 3.19 -30.18
N ALA A 169 -4.16 1.99 -30.13
CA ALA A 169 -4.87 0.73 -29.96
C ALA A 169 -5.66 0.74 -28.64
N VAL A 170 -6.95 0.38 -28.70
CA VAL A 170 -7.82 0.33 -27.52
C VAL A 170 -7.44 -0.84 -26.61
N ASN A 171 -7.01 -1.96 -27.19
CA ASN A 171 -6.46 -3.11 -26.49
C ASN A 171 -5.23 -3.61 -27.28
N PRO A 172 -3.99 -3.28 -26.87
CA PRO A 172 -2.81 -3.78 -27.57
C PRO A 172 -2.74 -5.30 -27.49
N HIS A 173 -2.28 -5.93 -28.58
CA HIS A 173 -2.16 -7.38 -28.66
C HIS A 173 -0.89 -7.89 -27.97
N ILE A 174 -0.97 -9.13 -27.50
CA ILE A 174 0.19 -9.89 -27.01
C ILE A 174 1.12 -10.21 -28.18
N ILE A 175 2.42 -10.04 -27.96
CA ILE A 175 3.47 -10.43 -28.89
C ILE A 175 3.55 -11.95 -28.95
N HIS A 176 3.50 -12.48 -30.17
CA HIS A 176 3.67 -13.91 -30.37
C HIS A 176 5.13 -14.33 -30.16
N LEU A 177 5.36 -15.29 -29.26
CA LEU A 177 6.70 -15.74 -28.90
C LEU A 177 7.05 -17.06 -29.60
N ASP A 178 8.24 -17.10 -30.22
CA ASP A 178 8.83 -18.35 -30.71
C ASP A 178 10.11 -18.68 -29.91
N PRO A 179 10.02 -19.51 -28.85
CA PRO A 179 11.19 -19.92 -28.08
C PRO A 179 12.11 -20.88 -28.86
N SER A 180 11.66 -21.48 -29.97
CA SER A 180 12.42 -22.52 -30.68
C SER A 180 13.67 -21.99 -31.41
N VAL A 181 13.70 -20.68 -31.70
CA VAL A 181 14.84 -20.00 -32.31
C VAL A 181 15.82 -19.44 -31.29
N ALA A 182 15.42 -19.34 -30.02
CA ALA A 182 16.24 -18.77 -28.96
C ALA A 182 17.44 -19.67 -28.66
N THR A 183 18.60 -19.06 -28.39
CA THR A 183 19.81 -19.79 -27.98
C THR A 183 20.50 -19.03 -26.86
N GLY A 184 21.30 -19.72 -26.04
CA GLY A 184 21.94 -19.13 -24.86
C GLY A 184 21.15 -19.37 -23.58
N THR A 185 21.71 -18.95 -22.45
CA THR A 185 21.13 -19.15 -21.11
C THR A 185 21.07 -17.87 -20.28
N GLY A 186 21.37 -16.70 -20.87
CA GLY A 186 21.43 -15.41 -20.19
C GLY A 186 20.25 -14.51 -20.55
N HIS A 187 19.08 -15.09 -20.85
CA HIS A 187 17.91 -14.30 -21.20
C HIS A 187 17.35 -13.63 -19.96
N THR A 188 17.26 -12.31 -19.99
CA THR A 188 16.81 -11.53 -18.83
C THR A 188 15.80 -10.46 -19.24
N PHE A 189 15.00 -10.04 -18.26
CA PHE A 189 14.24 -8.82 -18.29
C PHE A 189 14.80 -7.86 -17.25
N ASP A 190 15.25 -6.69 -17.70
CA ASP A 190 15.60 -5.58 -16.82
C ASP A 190 14.34 -4.73 -16.59
N ILE A 191 13.82 -4.72 -15.37
CA ILE A 191 12.64 -3.96 -14.95
C ILE A 191 12.99 -2.47 -14.94
N VAL A 192 12.21 -1.66 -15.65
CA VAL A 192 12.50 -0.22 -15.83
C VAL A 192 12.27 0.57 -14.54
N ASP A 193 11.18 0.29 -13.83
CA ASP A 193 10.85 0.90 -12.53
C ASP A 193 10.57 -0.21 -11.49
N PRO A 194 11.63 -0.79 -10.89
CA PRO A 194 11.49 -1.89 -9.95
C PRO A 194 10.86 -1.39 -8.65
N ARG A 195 9.84 -2.08 -8.14
CA ARG A 195 9.24 -1.78 -6.83
C ARG A 195 9.93 -2.45 -5.66
N GLN A 196 10.71 -3.49 -5.94
CA GLN A 196 11.35 -4.33 -4.94
C GLN A 196 12.82 -3.95 -4.78
N VAL A 197 13.27 -3.94 -3.53
CA VAL A 197 14.67 -3.72 -3.19
C VAL A 197 15.19 -4.83 -2.30
N LYS A 198 16.47 -5.16 -2.46
CA LYS A 198 17.26 -5.95 -1.52
C LYS A 198 18.20 -5.03 -0.77
N ILE A 199 18.77 -5.53 0.33
CA ILE A 199 19.60 -4.74 1.23
C ILE A 199 20.97 -5.37 1.37
N ALA A 200 22.03 -4.56 1.32
CA ALA A 200 23.40 -4.97 1.59
C ALA A 200 23.97 -4.21 2.81
N ASP A 201 24.91 -4.84 3.50
CA ASP A 201 25.63 -4.27 4.65
C ASP A 201 26.67 -3.21 4.27
N THR A 202 27.19 -3.27 3.03
CA THR A 202 28.22 -2.36 2.54
C THR A 202 27.95 -1.90 1.11
N PHE A 203 28.47 -0.70 0.78
CA PHE A 203 28.41 -0.16 -0.57
C PHE A 203 29.03 -1.10 -1.60
N LEU A 204 30.18 -1.70 -1.26
CA LEU A 204 30.90 -2.62 -2.16
C LEU A 204 30.06 -3.86 -2.48
N ASN A 205 29.35 -4.40 -1.49
CA ASN A 205 28.46 -5.53 -1.69
C ASN A 205 27.23 -5.15 -2.51
N ALA A 206 26.71 -3.93 -2.35
CA ALA A 206 25.57 -3.44 -3.15
C ALA A 206 25.92 -3.21 -4.62
N THR A 207 27.12 -2.71 -4.92
CA THR A 207 27.52 -2.33 -6.29
C THR A 207 28.45 -3.32 -6.97
N ALA A 208 28.62 -4.51 -6.40
CA ALA A 208 29.37 -5.58 -7.04
C ALA A 208 28.65 -6.05 -8.32
N GLU A 209 29.41 -6.63 -9.27
CA GLU A 209 28.84 -7.26 -10.48
C GLU A 209 27.82 -8.35 -10.12
N ASN A 210 28.07 -9.06 -9.02
CA ASN A 210 27.11 -9.96 -8.38
C ASN A 210 26.89 -9.44 -6.95
N PRO A 211 25.80 -8.69 -6.69
CA PRO A 211 25.56 -8.11 -5.38
C PRO A 211 25.46 -9.17 -4.27
N VAL A 212 25.96 -8.84 -3.09
CA VAL A 212 25.83 -9.67 -1.89
C VAL A 212 24.83 -8.99 -0.95
N THR A 213 23.64 -9.57 -0.84
CA THR A 213 22.54 -9.02 -0.03
C THR A 213 22.41 -9.77 1.29
N LEU A 214 21.72 -9.15 2.24
CA LEU A 214 21.36 -9.73 3.51
C LEU A 214 20.25 -10.77 3.31
N ASP A 215 20.32 -11.83 4.10
CA ASP A 215 19.25 -12.80 4.26
C ASP A 215 18.16 -12.19 5.15
N LEU A 216 16.97 -12.02 4.58
CA LEU A 216 15.78 -11.49 5.24
C LEU A 216 14.75 -12.60 5.53
N SER A 217 15.10 -13.87 5.29
CA SER A 217 14.19 -15.03 5.26
C SER A 217 13.81 -15.63 6.63
N ASP A 218 14.54 -15.30 7.70
CA ASP A 218 14.14 -15.54 9.10
C ASP A 218 13.76 -14.23 9.81
N PRO A 219 12.69 -13.54 9.39
CA PRO A 219 12.38 -12.24 9.91
C PRO A 219 11.58 -12.34 11.21
N ALA A 220 11.98 -11.56 12.21
CA ALA A 220 11.12 -11.31 13.35
C ALA A 220 10.09 -10.23 12.92
N VAL A 221 8.95 -10.67 12.38
CA VAL A 221 7.94 -9.81 11.74
C VAL A 221 6.84 -9.46 12.74
N TYR A 222 7.01 -8.36 13.46
CA TYR A 222 5.92 -7.81 14.26
C TYR A 222 5.96 -6.29 14.21
N GLY A 223 4.93 -5.67 13.62
CA GLY A 223 4.80 -4.20 13.53
C GLY A 223 4.58 -3.70 12.10
N ALA A 224 3.80 -2.63 11.98
CA ALA A 224 3.65 -1.88 10.74
C ALA A 224 4.62 -0.69 10.74
N LEU A 225 4.74 0.01 9.61
CA LEU A 225 5.49 1.29 9.52
C LEU A 225 7.01 1.17 9.77
N HIS A 226 7.61 0.08 9.32
CA HIS A 226 9.07 0.05 9.15
C HIS A 226 9.45 1.05 8.07
N SER A 227 10.69 1.57 8.09
CA SER A 227 11.08 2.52 7.06
C SER A 227 12.55 2.47 6.68
N PHE A 228 12.80 2.84 5.42
CA PHE A 228 14.11 3.22 4.94
C PHE A 228 14.14 4.73 4.71
N THR A 229 15.08 5.40 5.36
CA THR A 229 15.30 6.84 5.18
C THR A 229 16.62 7.07 4.46
N PRO A 230 16.65 7.71 3.28
CA PRO A 230 17.90 8.07 2.60
C PRO A 230 18.89 8.80 3.50
N TYR A 231 20.10 8.25 3.64
CA TYR A 231 21.13 8.79 4.53
C TYR A 231 21.65 10.13 3.99
N GLN A 232 21.74 11.15 4.85
CA GLN A 232 22.31 12.48 4.57
C GLN A 232 21.63 13.39 3.52
N ARG A 233 20.37 13.15 3.14
CA ARG A 233 19.57 14.20 2.47
C ARG A 233 18.85 15.05 3.51
N ASN A 234 19.10 16.36 3.50
CA ASN A 234 18.26 17.32 4.22
C ASN A 234 16.81 17.15 3.73
N ASN A 235 15.86 16.87 4.63
CA ASN A 235 14.46 16.52 4.33
C ASN A 235 14.25 15.20 3.56
N ALA A 236 15.10 14.19 3.77
CA ALA A 236 14.83 12.83 3.30
C ALA A 236 13.47 12.34 3.83
N GLN A 237 12.53 12.04 2.94
CA GLN A 237 11.28 11.39 3.32
C GLN A 237 11.55 9.91 3.60
N ALA A 238 11.06 9.43 4.73
CA ALA A 238 11.11 8.02 5.08
C ALA A 238 10.15 7.25 4.18
N ILE A 239 10.66 6.21 3.52
CA ILE A 239 9.86 5.29 2.72
C ILE A 239 9.38 4.22 3.68
N SER A 240 8.08 4.23 3.98
CA SER A 240 7.48 3.32 4.95
C SER A 240 6.97 2.06 4.26
N PHE A 241 7.09 0.93 4.93
CA PHE A 241 6.61 -0.37 4.48
C PHE A 241 6.19 -1.22 5.69
N SER A 242 5.41 -2.27 5.44
CA SER A 242 4.91 -3.20 6.44
C SER A 242 5.44 -4.59 6.12
N PRO A 243 6.43 -5.12 6.89
CA PRO A 243 7.06 -6.39 6.56
C PRO A 243 6.08 -7.58 6.47
N GLU A 244 4.91 -7.53 7.12
CA GLU A 244 3.85 -8.54 6.98
C GLU A 244 3.35 -8.72 5.54
N PHE A 245 3.34 -7.65 4.74
CA PHE A 245 2.80 -7.65 3.38
C PHE A 245 3.87 -7.38 2.31
N ASP A 246 4.90 -6.64 2.67
CA ASP A 246 5.88 -6.11 1.73
C ASP A 246 7.16 -6.95 1.68
N LEU A 247 7.42 -7.81 2.67
CA LEU A 247 8.60 -8.68 2.67
C LEU A 247 8.33 -9.94 1.85
N ASP A 248 9.12 -10.11 0.79
CA ASP A 248 9.27 -11.38 0.08
C ASP A 248 10.47 -12.13 0.65
N ALA A 249 10.19 -13.03 1.60
CA ALA A 249 11.19 -13.84 2.28
C ALA A 249 11.84 -14.91 1.38
N GLU A 250 11.21 -15.28 0.26
CA GLU A 250 11.81 -16.24 -0.69
C GLU A 250 12.85 -15.56 -1.58
N ARG A 251 12.70 -14.25 -1.82
CA ARG A 251 13.59 -13.45 -2.67
C ARG A 251 14.54 -12.53 -1.91
N ASP A 252 14.45 -12.50 -0.58
CA ASP A 252 15.13 -11.53 0.30
C ASP A 252 14.91 -10.08 -0.15
N ALA A 253 13.68 -9.77 -0.56
CA ALA A 253 13.32 -8.49 -1.14
C ALA A 253 12.18 -7.82 -0.37
N ILE A 254 12.16 -6.49 -0.38
CA ILE A 254 11.14 -5.67 0.24
C ILE A 254 10.47 -4.83 -0.85
N ASN A 255 9.15 -4.97 -0.99
CA ASN A 255 8.33 -4.16 -1.88
C ASN A 255 8.10 -2.78 -1.26
N LEU A 256 8.61 -1.73 -1.90
CA LEU A 256 8.43 -0.35 -1.45
C LEU A 256 7.35 0.40 -2.23
N GLY A 257 6.70 -0.27 -3.18
CA GLY A 257 5.73 0.32 -4.10
C GLY A 257 6.39 1.22 -5.15
N ASP A 258 5.55 1.80 -6.02
CA ASP A 258 6.01 2.65 -7.13
C ASP A 258 6.61 3.96 -6.63
N GLY A 259 7.56 4.52 -7.39
CA GLY A 259 8.08 5.86 -7.14
C GLY A 259 8.87 5.99 -5.83
N HIS A 260 9.42 4.89 -5.29
CA HIS A 260 10.29 4.95 -4.12
C HIS A 260 11.61 5.70 -4.40
N ASN A 261 11.98 5.90 -5.68
CA ASN A 261 13.11 6.74 -6.13
C ASN A 261 14.47 6.38 -5.51
N LEU A 262 14.63 5.11 -5.11
CA LEU A 262 15.90 4.59 -4.62
C LEU A 262 16.73 4.05 -5.79
N TYR A 263 18.05 3.94 -5.60
CA TYR A 263 18.95 3.38 -6.60
C TYR A 263 20.00 2.46 -5.94
N THR A 264 20.54 1.52 -6.72
CA THR A 264 21.58 0.61 -6.26
C THR A 264 22.81 1.36 -5.73
N GLY A 265 23.27 0.99 -4.54
CA GLY A 265 24.36 1.64 -3.81
C GLY A 265 23.91 2.84 -2.96
N GLN A 266 22.63 3.21 -2.95
CA GLN A 266 22.15 4.28 -2.08
C GLN A 266 22.18 3.87 -0.62
N ALA A 267 22.79 4.72 0.23
CA ALA A 267 22.77 4.54 1.67
C ALA A 267 21.40 4.91 2.26
N VAL A 268 20.83 4.02 3.07
CA VAL A 268 19.56 4.21 3.79
C VAL A 268 19.72 3.84 5.25
N THR A 269 19.13 4.60 6.15
CA THR A 269 18.96 4.21 7.54
C THR A 269 17.68 3.40 7.67
N TYR A 270 17.79 2.19 8.21
CA TYR A 270 16.65 1.38 8.58
C TYR A 270 16.12 1.83 9.94
N SER A 271 14.83 2.11 10.03
CA SER A 271 14.14 2.35 11.29
C SER A 271 13.04 1.31 11.43
N LYS A 272 13.06 0.56 12.54
CA LYS A 272 11.98 -0.37 12.84
C LYS A 272 10.70 0.39 13.18
N GLY A 273 9.56 -0.18 12.82
CA GLY A 273 8.26 0.37 13.18
C GLY A 273 7.98 0.27 14.67
N ASP A 274 7.08 1.13 15.15
CA ASP A 274 6.48 0.92 16.46
C ASP A 274 5.65 -0.36 16.41
N GLY A 275 5.87 -1.25 17.38
CA GLY A 275 5.11 -2.49 17.46
C GLY A 275 3.68 -2.20 17.92
N PRO A 276 2.73 -3.13 17.75
CA PRO A 276 1.32 -2.91 18.09
C PRO A 276 1.17 -2.49 19.56
N SER A 277 0.41 -1.43 19.85
CA SER A 277 0.11 -1.00 21.22
C SER A 277 -1.38 -1.14 21.51
N LEU A 278 -1.72 -1.42 22.77
CA LEU A 278 -3.11 -1.50 23.24
C LEU A 278 -3.33 -0.60 24.45
N SER A 279 -4.34 0.28 24.38
CA SER A 279 -4.85 1.05 25.51
C SER A 279 -6.29 0.64 25.82
N ILE A 280 -6.58 0.36 27.09
CA ILE A 280 -7.93 0.09 27.60
C ILE A 280 -8.22 1.10 28.71
N ASP A 281 -9.10 2.05 28.43
CA ASP A 281 -9.41 3.15 29.33
C ASP A 281 -10.88 3.10 29.76
N ALA A 282 -11.14 3.16 31.06
CA ALA A 282 -12.46 3.31 31.63
C ALA A 282 -12.50 4.56 32.50
N SER A 283 -13.54 5.38 32.36
CA SER A 283 -13.75 6.55 33.21
C SER A 283 -15.18 6.58 33.76
N GLY A 284 -15.37 7.22 34.92
CA GLY A 284 -16.69 7.53 35.44
C GLY A 284 -16.71 8.81 36.27
N ASP A 285 -17.87 9.45 36.32
CA ASP A 285 -18.11 10.69 37.06
C ASP A 285 -19.52 10.63 37.67
N ASP A 286 -19.59 10.67 39.00
CA ASP A 286 -20.83 10.70 39.75
C ASP A 286 -21.05 12.06 40.40
N TYR A 287 -22.30 12.51 40.38
CA TYR A 287 -22.74 13.65 41.18
C TYR A 287 -24.06 13.32 41.87
N THR A 288 -24.08 13.33 43.20
CA THR A 288 -25.30 13.13 43.99
C THR A 288 -25.71 14.43 44.69
N PHE A 289 -27.01 14.70 44.74
CA PHE A 289 -27.55 15.88 45.40
C PHE A 289 -28.78 15.55 46.25
N ALA A 290 -28.85 16.10 47.47
CA ALA A 290 -30.03 16.02 48.33
C ALA A 290 -30.24 17.33 49.09
N SER A 291 -31.49 17.76 49.26
CA SER A 291 -31.80 18.93 50.08
C SER A 291 -33.01 18.68 50.98
N ALA A 292 -32.96 19.12 52.24
CA ALA A 292 -34.06 19.01 53.19
C ALA A 292 -34.22 20.28 54.03
N GLU A 293 -35.44 20.81 54.10
CA GLU A 293 -35.79 21.96 54.94
C GLU A 293 -36.96 21.58 55.86
N ALA A 294 -36.86 21.89 57.15
CA ALA A 294 -37.92 21.62 58.13
C ALA A 294 -38.22 22.84 59.01
N GLY A 295 -39.50 23.17 59.17
CA GLY A 295 -39.96 24.30 59.98
C GLY A 295 -40.97 23.89 61.06
N SER A 296 -40.89 24.45 62.26
CA SER A 296 -41.91 24.22 63.31
C SER A 296 -42.17 25.48 64.15
N GLY A 297 -43.36 25.60 64.77
CA GLY A 297 -43.67 26.72 65.66
C GLY A 297 -44.86 26.48 66.61
N GLY A 298 -44.93 27.26 67.71
CA GLY A 298 -45.96 27.09 68.76
C GLY A 298 -45.44 27.24 70.21
N VAL A 299 -46.15 26.70 71.20
CA VAL A 299 -45.68 26.74 72.61
C VAL A 299 -44.62 25.65 72.87
N VAL A 300 -44.84 24.44 72.34
CA VAL A 300 -43.87 23.33 72.32
C VAL A 300 -43.76 22.80 70.89
N ALA A 301 -42.57 22.83 70.28
CA ALA A 301 -42.38 22.39 68.88
C ALA A 301 -41.03 21.69 68.64
N GLY A 302 -40.96 20.92 67.57
CA GLY A 302 -39.72 20.29 67.11
C GLY A 302 -39.66 20.25 65.59
N ALA A 303 -38.50 20.56 65.02
CA ALA A 303 -38.21 20.44 63.59
C ALA A 303 -36.97 19.58 63.38
N ALA A 304 -37.01 18.72 62.36
CA ALA A 304 -35.90 17.86 61.98
C ALA A 304 -35.82 17.78 60.45
N ALA A 305 -34.66 18.14 59.88
CA ALA A 305 -34.38 17.98 58.45
C ALA A 305 -33.24 16.97 58.25
N GLU A 306 -33.42 16.08 57.28
CA GLU A 306 -32.41 15.07 56.94
C GLU A 306 -32.29 14.94 55.42
N ALA A 307 -31.09 15.20 54.87
CA ALA A 307 -30.79 15.03 53.45
C ALA A 307 -29.65 14.03 53.28
N ASN A 308 -29.97 12.90 52.65
CA ASN A 308 -29.01 11.83 52.45
C ASN A 308 -28.75 11.59 50.97
N THR A 309 -27.48 11.46 50.59
CA THR A 309 -27.12 10.95 49.27
C THR A 309 -26.42 9.61 49.39
N THR A 310 -26.66 8.74 48.41
CA THR A 310 -25.99 7.45 48.29
C THR A 310 -25.57 7.24 46.83
N SER A 311 -24.33 6.82 46.61
CA SER A 311 -23.81 6.42 45.31
C SER A 311 -23.06 5.10 45.47
N ASP A 312 -23.32 4.17 44.55
CA ASP A 312 -22.61 2.90 44.40
C ASP A 312 -22.24 2.75 42.92
N SER A 313 -20.95 2.87 42.61
CA SER A 313 -20.45 2.91 41.23
C SER A 313 -19.24 2.02 41.01
N VAL A 314 -19.15 1.45 39.82
CA VAL A 314 -18.05 0.57 39.42
C VAL A 314 -17.46 1.02 38.08
N THR A 315 -16.22 1.48 38.09
CA THR A 315 -15.43 1.76 36.88
C THR A 315 -14.39 0.67 36.70
N ARG A 316 -14.51 -0.15 35.64
CA ARG A 316 -13.58 -1.26 35.39
C ARG A 316 -13.04 -1.28 33.97
N ALA A 317 -11.72 -1.19 33.83
CA ALA A 317 -10.99 -1.50 32.62
C ALA A 317 -10.32 -2.87 32.80
N TYR A 318 -10.56 -3.82 31.89
CA TYR A 318 -10.00 -5.16 32.07
C TYR A 318 -9.80 -5.93 30.76
N ILE A 319 -8.82 -6.83 30.79
CA ILE A 319 -8.73 -7.95 29.86
C ILE A 319 -9.47 -9.12 30.49
N LYS A 320 -10.38 -9.75 29.73
CA LYS A 320 -11.20 -10.86 30.22
C LYS A 320 -10.33 -12.07 30.57
N ASP A 321 -10.81 -12.89 31.52
CA ASP A 321 -10.20 -14.17 31.85
C ASP A 321 -10.15 -15.11 30.63
N GLY A 322 -9.00 -15.76 30.46
CA GLY A 322 -8.86 -16.97 29.65
C GLY A 322 -9.16 -18.23 30.46
N THR A 323 -8.81 -19.38 29.89
CA THR A 323 -8.83 -20.68 30.57
C THR A 323 -7.45 -21.32 30.49
N ALA A 324 -7.16 -22.34 31.31
CA ALA A 324 -5.87 -23.04 31.28
C ALA A 324 -5.48 -23.62 29.90
N THR A 325 -6.44 -23.82 28.98
CA THR A 325 -6.22 -24.31 27.61
C THR A 325 -6.37 -23.24 26.54
N ASP A 326 -6.92 -22.07 26.88
CA ASP A 326 -7.23 -20.98 25.96
C ASP A 326 -6.96 -19.64 26.66
N HIS A 327 -5.69 -19.26 26.69
CA HIS A 327 -5.25 -18.01 27.32
C HIS A 327 -5.75 -16.82 26.51
N SER A 328 -6.12 -15.73 27.18
CA SER A 328 -6.22 -14.43 26.51
C SER A 328 -4.80 -13.96 26.19
N GLN A 329 -4.38 -14.14 24.94
CA GLN A 329 -3.02 -13.85 24.48
C GLN A 329 -2.96 -12.47 23.85
N LEU A 330 -2.03 -11.65 24.34
CA LEU A 330 -1.70 -10.35 23.76
C LEU A 330 -0.22 -10.28 23.45
N GLU A 331 0.10 -9.91 22.21
CA GLU A 331 1.44 -9.59 21.76
C GLU A 331 1.46 -8.11 21.39
N VAL A 332 2.01 -7.29 22.28
CA VAL A 332 2.01 -5.84 22.13
C VAL A 332 3.35 -5.27 22.58
N SER A 333 3.76 -4.18 21.93
CA SER A 333 4.93 -3.39 22.30
C SER A 333 4.68 -2.55 23.54
N ALA A 334 3.43 -2.16 23.79
CA ALA A 334 2.98 -1.42 24.94
C ALA A 334 1.53 -1.80 25.29
N LEU A 335 1.26 -1.97 26.58
CA LEU A 335 -0.08 -2.21 27.12
C LEU A 335 -0.36 -1.18 28.22
N ALA A 336 -1.43 -0.40 28.07
CA ALA A 336 -1.95 0.48 29.10
C ALA A 336 -3.39 0.06 29.46
N ILE A 337 -3.66 -0.06 30.76
CA ILE A 337 -5.02 -0.30 31.27
C ILE A 337 -5.26 0.73 32.38
N SER A 338 -6.13 1.70 32.14
CA SER A 338 -6.48 2.74 33.10
C SER A 338 -7.95 2.70 33.46
N ALA A 339 -8.25 2.92 34.73
CA ALA A 339 -9.60 3.11 35.21
C ALA A 339 -9.61 4.32 36.17
N ASP A 340 -10.45 5.30 35.88
CA ASP A 340 -10.55 6.55 36.65
C ASP A 340 -12.00 6.83 37.06
N HIS A 341 -12.23 7.28 38.29
CA HIS A 341 -13.57 7.63 38.77
C HIS A 341 -13.55 8.88 39.64
N THR A 342 -14.49 9.79 39.39
CA THR A 342 -14.69 10.99 40.23
C THR A 342 -16.09 10.97 40.81
N ALA A 343 -16.23 10.88 42.13
CA ALA A 343 -17.53 11.01 42.78
C ALA A 343 -17.64 12.36 43.52
N ARG A 344 -18.73 13.07 43.28
CA ARG A 344 -19.08 14.35 43.91
C ARG A 344 -20.43 14.21 44.60
N PHE A 345 -20.59 14.88 45.73
CA PHE A 345 -21.85 14.89 46.47
C PHE A 345 -22.15 16.31 46.97
N ASP A 346 -23.44 16.61 47.09
CA ASP A 346 -23.95 17.91 47.53
C ASP A 346 -25.25 17.72 48.33
N SER A 347 -25.12 17.62 49.64
CA SER A 347 -26.24 17.50 50.57
C SER A 347 -26.45 18.80 51.34
N GLN A 348 -27.66 19.36 51.31
CA GLN A 348 -28.02 20.62 51.96
C GLN A 348 -29.14 20.37 52.96
N THR A 349 -29.02 20.91 54.17
CA THR A 349 -30.11 20.80 55.17
C THR A 349 -30.32 22.09 55.93
N ASP A 350 -31.58 22.38 56.25
CA ASP A 350 -31.98 23.51 57.08
C ASP A 350 -33.13 23.11 58.03
N SER A 351 -33.03 23.48 59.30
CA SER A 351 -34.12 23.29 60.26
C SER A 351 -34.37 24.55 61.08
N THR A 352 -35.57 25.11 60.91
CA THR A 352 -36.03 26.34 61.55
C THR A 352 -37.08 26.06 62.61
N GLN A 353 -36.94 26.68 63.79
CA GLN A 353 -37.86 26.51 64.91
C GLN A 353 -38.29 27.85 65.51
N ALA A 354 -39.59 28.05 65.65
CA ALA A 354 -40.23 29.27 66.15
C ALA A 354 -41.21 28.94 67.29
N SER A 355 -40.69 28.51 68.44
CA SER A 355 -41.53 28.14 69.59
C SER A 355 -41.00 28.60 70.95
N ALA A 356 -41.87 28.67 71.96
CA ALA A 356 -41.49 29.06 73.32
C ALA A 356 -40.56 28.06 74.00
N VAL A 357 -40.76 26.75 73.77
CA VAL A 357 -39.87 25.66 74.20
C VAL A 357 -39.76 24.64 73.07
N GLY A 358 -38.56 24.19 72.72
CA GLY A 358 -38.40 23.07 71.79
C GLY A 358 -37.00 22.93 71.23
N PHE A 359 -36.85 22.07 70.21
CA PHE A 359 -35.56 21.74 69.61
C PHE A 359 -35.63 21.69 68.07
N SER A 360 -34.57 22.12 67.38
CA SER A 360 -34.34 21.84 65.96
C SER A 360 -33.12 20.94 65.75
N GLY A 361 -33.14 20.16 64.68
CA GLY A 361 -32.03 19.30 64.27
C GLY A 361 -31.93 19.20 62.76
N SER A 362 -30.70 19.14 62.25
CA SER A 362 -30.42 19.07 60.82
C SER A 362 -29.23 18.14 60.61
N TRP A 363 -29.38 17.12 59.76
CA TRP A 363 -28.34 16.12 59.51
C TRP A 363 -28.22 15.81 58.03
N ALA A 364 -27.00 15.76 57.53
CA ALA A 364 -26.73 15.33 56.17
C ALA A 364 -25.76 14.15 56.18
N THR A 365 -26.12 13.06 55.50
CA THR A 365 -25.27 11.87 55.37
C THR A 365 -25.02 11.59 53.90
N ASN A 366 -23.76 11.52 53.50
CA ASN A 366 -23.37 11.12 52.15
C ASN A 366 -22.61 9.80 52.26
N ASP A 367 -23.13 8.78 51.60
CA ASP A 367 -22.54 7.45 51.55
C ASP A 367 -22.12 7.15 50.11
N ILE A 368 -20.82 7.20 49.85
CA ILE A 368 -20.26 7.04 48.52
C ILE A 368 -19.39 5.79 48.54
N ASP A 369 -19.87 4.74 47.88
CA ASP A 369 -19.10 3.55 47.58
C ASP A 369 -18.73 3.57 46.09
N SER A 370 -17.44 3.48 45.79
CA SER A 370 -16.96 3.50 44.41
C SER A 370 -15.81 2.51 44.25
N MET A 371 -15.98 1.60 43.30
CA MET A 371 -15.00 0.59 42.97
C MET A 371 -14.33 0.89 41.63
N VAL A 372 -13.04 1.19 41.67
CA VAL A 372 -12.22 1.43 40.48
C VAL A 372 -11.23 0.28 40.31
N ARG A 373 -11.23 -0.37 39.14
CA ARG A 373 -10.39 -1.53 38.87
C ARG A 373 -9.79 -1.50 37.47
N ALA A 374 -8.47 -1.54 37.39
CA ALA A 374 -7.72 -1.86 36.19
C ALA A 374 -7.09 -3.25 36.39
N GLU A 375 -7.51 -4.26 35.61
CA GLU A 375 -7.16 -5.65 35.89
C GLU A 375 -6.82 -6.47 34.63
N LEU A 376 -5.85 -7.37 34.76
CA LEU A 376 -5.62 -8.46 33.83
C LEU A 376 -6.37 -9.70 34.34
N GLY A 377 -7.19 -10.31 33.48
CA GLY A 377 -7.93 -11.53 33.81
C GLY A 377 -7.02 -12.73 34.07
N GLN A 378 -7.55 -13.75 34.75
CA GLN A 378 -6.86 -15.02 34.96
C GLN A 378 -6.49 -15.68 33.63
N TYR A 379 -5.36 -16.39 33.60
CA TYR A 379 -4.84 -17.03 32.39
C TYR A 379 -4.59 -16.05 31.22
N THR A 380 -4.50 -14.74 31.49
CA THR A 380 -4.02 -13.77 30.50
C THR A 380 -2.51 -13.95 30.34
N ARG A 381 -2.06 -14.06 29.10
CA ARG A 381 -0.64 -14.06 28.76
C ARG A 381 -0.34 -12.80 27.97
N VAL A 382 0.29 -11.83 28.63
CA VAL A 382 0.84 -10.63 27.98
C VAL A 382 2.31 -10.90 27.69
N ASN A 383 2.68 -10.82 26.42
CA ASN A 383 4.04 -10.96 25.97
C ASN A 383 4.52 -9.59 25.46
N THR A 384 5.28 -8.88 26.29
CA THR A 384 5.96 -7.63 25.92
C THR A 384 7.44 -7.94 25.74
N ARG A 385 7.99 -7.66 24.56
CA ARG A 385 9.40 -7.93 24.27
C ARG A 385 10.12 -6.61 23.96
N ASP A 386 11.27 -6.42 24.61
CA ASP A 386 12.26 -5.41 24.26
C ASP A 386 13.52 -6.16 23.82
N TRP A 387 13.70 -6.27 22.51
CA TRP A 387 14.83 -6.97 21.93
C TRP A 387 15.93 -5.99 21.60
N GLN A 388 16.86 -5.81 22.54
CA GLN A 388 18.20 -5.32 22.24
C GLN A 388 19.15 -6.53 22.28
N HIS A 389 19.74 -6.87 21.14
CA HIS A 389 20.92 -7.74 21.11
C HIS A 389 22.12 -6.94 20.59
N LEU A 390 23.23 -7.12 21.33
CA LEU A 390 24.54 -6.49 21.18
C LEU A 390 25.20 -6.69 19.81
#